data_AF-A0A7S2CK15-F1
#
_entry.id   AF-A0A7S2CK15-F1
#
_cell.length_a   1.000
_cell.length_b   1.000
_cell.length_c   1.000
_cell.angle_alpha   90.00
_cell.angle_beta   90.00
_cell.angle_gamma   90.00
#
_symmetry.space_group_name_H-M   'P 1'
#
loop_
_entity.id
_entity.type
_entity.pdbx_description
1 polymer ?
#
loop_
_entity_poly.entity_id
_entity_poly.type
_entity_poly.pdbx_seq_one_letter_code
_entity_poly.pdbx_strand_id
1 'polypeptide(L)'
;WEDLMQVWEENAEGRRTCGVATLIIVVLLVYFKFAPHCWSIGQQLSEPQIMLRGRSKTGDTVVIDDFREAYWWLRDHTPEDARVMAWWDYGYQINGVGHRTTIADGNTWNHEHIALLGKCLTSPENVSHAITRHLADYVLIWTTRYAGMYSDDLAKSPHMARIGASVYGDWIGCAAA
;
A
#
# COMPACT_ATOMS: atom_id res chain seq x y z
N TRP A 1 -41.24 45.15 -3.59
CA TRP A 1 -40.57 44.12 -2.76
C TRP A 1 -41.53 43.53 -1.74
N GLU A 2 -42.29 44.36 -1.03
CA GLU A 2 -43.35 43.91 -0.10
C GLU A 2 -44.45 43.09 -0.82
N ASP A 3 -44.91 43.53 -1.99
CA ASP A 3 -45.92 42.79 -2.79
C ASP A 3 -45.45 41.38 -3.23
N LEU A 4 -44.16 41.25 -3.52
CA LEU A 4 -43.57 39.95 -3.92
C LEU A 4 -43.44 39.00 -2.73
N MET A 5 -43.15 39.54 -1.54
CA MET A 5 -43.12 38.74 -0.32
C MET A 5 -44.52 38.29 0.09
N GLN A 6 -45.53 39.14 -0.09
CA GLN A 6 -46.92 38.78 0.15
C GLN A 6 -47.39 37.64 -0.78
N VAL A 7 -47.14 37.76 -2.09
CA VAL A 7 -47.44 36.69 -3.07
C VAL A 7 -46.66 35.40 -2.76
N TRP A 8 -45.40 35.53 -2.33
CA TRP A 8 -44.58 34.40 -1.93
C TRP A 8 -45.10 33.71 -0.67
N GLU A 9 -45.62 34.44 0.32
CA GLU A 9 -46.18 33.91 1.57
C GLU A 9 -47.57 33.28 1.37
N GLU A 10 -48.39 33.84 0.50
CA GLU A 10 -49.72 33.34 0.15
C GLU A 10 -49.64 32.06 -0.70
N ASN A 11 -48.65 31.94 -1.59
CA ASN A 11 -48.56 30.82 -2.54
C ASN A 11 -47.72 29.64 -2.02
N ALA A 12 -48.31 28.84 -1.12
CA ALA A 12 -47.66 27.68 -0.51
C ALA A 12 -47.25 26.60 -1.53
N GLU A 13 -47.96 26.49 -2.65
CA GLU A 13 -47.66 25.53 -3.72
C GLU A 13 -46.40 25.93 -4.50
N GLY A 14 -46.25 27.22 -4.82
CA GLY A 14 -45.05 27.79 -5.45
C GLY A 14 -43.78 27.60 -4.60
N ARG A 15 -43.88 27.74 -3.27
CA ARG A 15 -42.74 27.50 -2.36
C ARG A 15 -42.30 26.04 -2.38
N ARG A 16 -43.26 25.11 -2.42
CA ARG A 16 -43.00 23.67 -2.48
C ARG A 16 -42.35 23.27 -3.81
N THR A 17 -42.83 23.81 -4.93
CA THR A 17 -42.23 23.52 -6.25
C THR A 17 -40.83 24.10 -6.38
N CYS A 18 -40.57 25.31 -5.90
CA CYS A 18 -39.22 25.87 -5.83
C CYS A 18 -38.30 25.02 -4.95
N GLY A 19 -38.75 24.58 -3.76
CA GLY A 19 -37.97 23.71 -2.88
C GLY A 19 -37.63 22.35 -3.52
N VAL A 20 -38.60 21.72 -4.18
CA VAL A 20 -38.39 20.46 -4.93
C VAL A 20 -37.44 20.69 -6.11
N ALA A 21 -37.59 21.79 -6.86
CA ALA A 21 -36.70 22.12 -7.97
C ALA A 21 -35.26 22.35 -7.51
N THR A 22 -35.05 23.07 -6.40
CA THR A 22 -33.72 23.25 -5.80
C THR A 22 -33.12 21.92 -5.36
N LEU A 23 -33.90 21.05 -4.71
CA LEU A 23 -33.44 19.72 -4.32
C LEU A 23 -33.02 18.88 -5.53
N ILE A 24 -33.83 18.87 -6.60
CA ILE A 24 -33.51 18.16 -7.85
C ILE A 24 -32.21 18.70 -8.46
N ILE A 25 -32.05 20.02 -8.52
CA ILE A 25 -30.82 20.65 -9.06
C ILE A 25 -29.61 20.23 -8.24
N VAL A 26 -29.69 20.26 -6.90
CA VAL A 26 -28.59 19.83 -6.02
C VAL A 26 -28.25 18.36 -6.24
N VAL A 27 -29.26 17.48 -6.31
CA VAL A 27 -29.07 16.05 -6.57
C VAL A 27 -28.40 15.82 -7.93
N LEU A 28 -28.85 16.54 -8.97
CA LEU A 28 -28.26 16.44 -10.31
C LEU A 28 -26.80 16.91 -10.31
N LEU A 29 -26.48 18.02 -9.66
CA LEU A 29 -25.10 18.52 -9.56
C LEU A 29 -24.18 17.55 -8.83
N VAL A 30 -24.67 16.91 -7.76
CA VAL A 30 -23.93 15.85 -7.07
C VAL A 30 -23.73 14.64 -7.98
N TYR A 31 -24.78 14.20 -8.68
CA TYR A 31 -24.71 13.07 -9.60
C TYR A 31 -23.71 13.30 -10.74
N PHE A 32 -23.72 14.46 -11.39
CA PHE A 32 -22.80 14.79 -12.47
C PHE A 32 -21.34 14.86 -12.04
N LYS A 33 -21.05 15.10 -10.76
CA LYS A 33 -19.68 14.99 -10.20
C LYS A 33 -19.35 13.57 -9.75
N PHE A 34 -20.31 12.88 -9.13
CA PHE A 34 -20.12 11.57 -8.54
C PHE A 34 -19.92 10.48 -9.61
N ALA A 35 -20.70 10.50 -10.69
CA ALA A 35 -20.63 9.47 -11.72
C ALA A 35 -19.26 9.42 -12.44
N PRO A 36 -18.67 10.54 -12.92
CA PRO A 36 -17.32 10.51 -13.49
C PRO A 36 -16.24 10.14 -12.47
N HIS A 37 -16.43 10.54 -11.20
CA HIS A 37 -15.50 10.18 -10.13
C HIS A 37 -15.48 8.66 -9.88
N CYS A 38 -16.65 8.03 -9.78
CA CYS A 38 -16.78 6.57 -9.65
C CYS A 38 -16.15 5.85 -10.85
N TRP A 39 -16.34 6.38 -12.07
CA TRP A 39 -15.72 5.84 -13.27
C TRP A 39 -14.19 5.90 -13.21
N SER A 40 -13.64 7.02 -12.74
CA SER A 40 -12.19 7.19 -12.57
C SER A 40 -11.62 6.25 -11.51
N ILE A 41 -12.30 6.09 -10.37
CA ILE A 41 -11.91 5.13 -9.33
C ILE A 41 -12.02 3.69 -9.85
N GLY A 42 -13.07 3.36 -10.60
CA GLY A 42 -13.25 2.02 -11.17
C GLY A 42 -12.07 1.60 -12.05
N GLN A 43 -11.52 2.53 -12.82
CA GLN A 43 -10.30 2.27 -13.61
C GLN A 43 -9.09 1.99 -12.72
N GLN A 44 -8.89 2.78 -11.67
CA GLN A 44 -7.77 2.60 -10.73
C GLN A 44 -7.87 1.30 -9.92
N LEU A 45 -9.07 0.93 -9.48
CA LEU A 45 -9.31 -0.34 -8.77
C LEU A 45 -9.13 -1.57 -9.66
N SER A 46 -9.21 -1.39 -10.98
CA SER A 46 -9.01 -2.47 -11.96
C SER A 46 -7.53 -2.71 -12.30
N GLU A 47 -6.61 -1.97 -11.69
CA GLU A 47 -5.17 -2.13 -11.92
C GLU A 47 -4.58 -3.28 -11.09
N PRO A 48 -3.82 -4.20 -11.70
CA PRO A 48 -3.19 -5.31 -10.98
C PRO A 48 -2.14 -4.80 -9.99
N GLN A 49 -2.03 -5.47 -8.83
CA GLN A 49 -1.12 -5.05 -7.75
C GLN A 49 0.28 -5.66 -7.83
N ILE A 50 0.48 -6.69 -8.67
CA ILE A 50 1.79 -7.37 -8.86
C ILE A 50 2.57 -6.86 -10.08
N MET A 51 1.88 -6.23 -11.03
CA MET A 51 2.47 -5.63 -12.23
C MET A 51 2.06 -4.18 -12.28
N LEU A 52 3.01 -3.28 -12.47
CA LEU A 52 2.77 -1.86 -12.40
C LEU A 52 2.75 -1.26 -13.79
N ARG A 53 1.86 -0.30 -14.03
CA ARG A 53 1.87 0.50 -15.26
C ARG A 53 2.67 1.77 -15.02
N GLY A 54 3.88 1.80 -15.55
CA GLY A 54 4.71 2.99 -15.62
C GLY A 54 4.46 3.79 -16.92
N ARG A 55 4.91 5.04 -16.92
CA ARG A 55 5.04 5.83 -18.16
C ARG A 55 6.52 5.99 -18.49
N SER A 56 6.89 5.63 -19.71
CA SER A 56 8.23 5.91 -20.24
C SER A 56 8.45 7.42 -20.37
N LYS A 57 9.72 7.84 -20.39
CA LYS A 57 10.12 9.23 -20.72
C LYS A 57 9.60 9.68 -22.10
N THR A 58 9.31 8.73 -22.99
CA THR A 58 8.76 8.95 -24.34
C THR A 58 7.23 9.07 -24.37
N GLY A 59 6.54 8.85 -23.25
CA GLY A 59 5.08 8.89 -23.16
C GLY A 59 4.39 7.53 -23.35
N ASP A 60 5.14 6.48 -23.72
CA ASP A 60 4.61 5.13 -23.88
C ASP A 60 4.23 4.51 -22.53
N THR A 61 3.18 3.69 -22.52
CA THR A 61 2.81 2.89 -21.33
C THR A 61 3.74 1.68 -21.25
N VAL A 62 4.52 1.60 -20.17
CA VAL A 62 5.42 0.47 -19.90
C VAL A 62 4.83 -0.35 -18.77
N VAL A 63 4.77 -1.66 -18.98
CA VAL A 63 4.39 -2.61 -17.93
C VAL A 63 5.66 -3.04 -17.23
N ILE A 64 5.77 -2.75 -15.93
CA ILE A 64 6.87 -3.14 -15.06
C ILE A 64 6.43 -4.43 -14.35
N ASP A 65 7.11 -5.54 -14.65
CA ASP A 65 6.79 -6.87 -14.14
C ASP A 65 7.89 -7.49 -13.26
N ASP A 66 8.86 -6.68 -12.85
CA ASP A 66 10.01 -7.03 -12.01
C ASP A 66 9.64 -7.86 -10.76
N PHE A 67 8.53 -7.55 -10.09
CA PHE A 67 8.07 -8.32 -8.93
C PHE A 67 7.83 -9.79 -9.26
N ARG A 68 7.10 -10.03 -10.35
CA ARG A 68 6.76 -11.38 -10.81
C ARG A 68 8.01 -12.11 -11.27
N GLU A 69 8.86 -11.42 -12.04
CA GLU A 69 10.13 -11.99 -12.50
C GLU A 69 11.02 -12.39 -11.33
N ALA A 70 11.15 -11.55 -10.30
CA ALA A 70 11.93 -11.85 -9.10
C ALA A 70 11.38 -13.08 -8.35
N TYR A 71 10.05 -13.19 -8.22
CA TYR A 71 9.44 -14.38 -7.60
C TYR A 71 9.64 -15.64 -8.44
N TRP A 72 9.58 -15.55 -9.77
CA TRP A 72 9.90 -16.69 -10.64
C TRP A 72 11.38 -17.07 -10.59
N TRP A 73 12.27 -16.10 -10.54
CA TRP A 73 13.70 -16.36 -10.35
C TRP A 73 13.92 -17.12 -9.05
N LEU A 74 13.31 -16.66 -7.95
CA LEU A 74 13.37 -17.31 -6.65
C LEU A 74 12.84 -18.75 -6.72
N ARG A 75 11.73 -18.98 -7.44
CA ARG A 75 11.12 -20.30 -7.64
C ARG A 75 11.99 -21.25 -8.46
N ASP A 76 12.67 -20.75 -9.47
CA ASP A 76 13.34 -21.59 -10.47
C ASP A 76 14.85 -21.77 -10.17
N HIS A 77 15.44 -20.89 -9.35
CA HIS A 77 16.90 -20.84 -9.12
C HIS A 77 17.35 -21.04 -7.67
N THR A 78 16.43 -21.36 -6.74
CA THR A 78 16.79 -21.68 -5.35
C THR A 78 16.30 -23.08 -4.97
N PRO A 79 16.85 -23.73 -3.92
CA PRO A 79 16.28 -24.98 -3.39
C PRO A 79 14.81 -24.83 -2.98
N GLU A 80 14.01 -25.89 -3.10
CA GLU A 80 12.57 -25.85 -2.74
C GLU A 80 12.34 -25.59 -1.24
N ASP A 81 13.27 -26.03 -0.39
CA ASP A 81 13.25 -25.83 1.06
C ASP A 81 13.88 -24.50 1.51
N ALA A 82 14.33 -23.67 0.56
CA ALA A 82 14.94 -22.39 0.88
C ALA A 82 13.96 -21.46 1.61
N ARG A 83 14.45 -20.86 2.69
CA ARG A 83 13.71 -19.93 3.52
C ARG A 83 14.05 -18.50 3.15
N VAL A 84 13.02 -17.69 2.91
CA VAL A 84 13.15 -16.33 2.40
C VAL A 84 12.62 -15.35 3.44
N MET A 85 13.50 -14.47 3.91
CA MET A 85 13.13 -13.35 4.78
C MET A 85 12.79 -12.14 3.93
N ALA A 86 11.61 -11.57 4.16
CA ALA A 86 11.15 -10.32 3.58
C ALA A 86 10.27 -9.59 4.60
N TRP A 87 9.89 -8.34 4.33
CA TRP A 87 8.86 -7.69 5.13
C TRP A 87 7.52 -8.45 5.02
N TRP A 88 6.71 -8.42 6.08
CA TRP A 88 5.53 -9.28 6.24
C TRP A 88 4.47 -9.08 5.14
N ASP A 89 4.40 -7.89 4.54
CA ASP A 89 3.51 -7.57 3.42
C ASP A 89 3.63 -8.57 2.25
N TYR A 90 4.84 -9.12 2.04
CA TYR A 90 5.16 -9.93 0.87
C TYR A 90 5.03 -11.44 1.10
N GLY A 91 4.82 -11.89 2.33
CA GLY A 91 4.88 -13.32 2.67
C GLY A 91 3.94 -14.20 1.85
N TYR A 92 2.70 -13.76 1.64
CA TYR A 92 1.73 -14.48 0.80
C TYR A 92 2.16 -14.54 -0.68
N GLN A 93 2.80 -13.49 -1.20
CA GLN A 93 3.26 -13.45 -2.59
C GLN A 93 4.45 -14.38 -2.80
N ILE A 94 5.40 -14.39 -1.86
CA ILE A 94 6.57 -15.28 -1.89
C ILE A 94 6.12 -16.75 -1.84
N ASN A 95 5.19 -17.08 -0.95
CA ASN A 95 4.67 -18.44 -0.84
C ASN A 95 3.83 -18.82 -2.07
N GLY A 96 2.90 -17.95 -2.49
CA GLY A 96 1.95 -18.24 -3.57
C GLY A 96 2.55 -18.23 -4.98
N VAL A 97 3.43 -17.28 -5.30
CA VAL A 97 4.03 -17.13 -6.64
C VAL A 97 5.43 -17.71 -6.69
N GLY A 98 6.23 -17.43 -5.66
CA GLY A 98 7.62 -17.90 -5.56
C GLY A 98 7.75 -19.36 -5.11
N HIS A 99 6.67 -19.98 -4.59
CA HIS A 99 6.69 -21.32 -3.99
C HIS A 99 7.87 -21.53 -3.04
N ARG A 100 8.12 -20.57 -2.14
CA ARG A 100 9.15 -20.67 -1.11
C ARG A 100 8.62 -20.42 0.28
N THR A 101 9.29 -21.03 1.25
CA THR A 101 9.00 -20.82 2.66
C THR A 101 9.35 -19.38 3.02
N THR A 102 8.36 -18.64 3.52
CA THR A 102 8.56 -17.28 4.04
C THR A 102 8.67 -17.29 5.56
N ILE A 103 9.46 -16.39 6.12
CA ILE A 103 9.62 -16.27 7.58
C ILE A 103 8.40 -15.61 8.22
N ALA A 104 7.78 -14.63 7.58
CA ALA A 104 6.61 -13.92 8.10
C ALA A 104 5.61 -13.61 6.98
N ASP A 105 4.34 -13.50 7.34
CA ASP A 105 3.24 -13.25 6.41
C ASP A 105 2.30 -12.14 6.91
N GLY A 106 1.34 -11.80 6.04
CA GLY A 106 0.34 -10.78 6.31
C GLY A 106 -0.73 -11.17 7.33
N ASN A 107 -0.67 -12.35 7.96
CA ASN A 107 -1.57 -12.68 9.08
C ASN A 107 -1.17 -11.94 10.36
N THR A 108 0.12 -11.63 10.52
CA THR A 108 0.66 -10.78 11.60
C THR A 108 0.34 -11.22 13.05
N TRP A 109 -0.01 -12.49 13.27
CA TRP A 109 -0.50 -12.98 14.57
C TRP A 109 0.54 -13.01 15.71
N ASN A 110 1.83 -13.11 15.37
CA ASN A 110 2.93 -13.09 16.34
C ASN A 110 3.75 -11.79 16.19
N HIS A 111 3.44 -10.80 17.04
CA HIS A 111 4.09 -9.49 16.99
C HIS A 111 5.57 -9.52 17.36
N GLU A 112 6.01 -10.41 18.26
CA GLU A 112 7.43 -10.53 18.63
C GLU A 112 8.26 -10.99 17.42
N HIS A 113 7.72 -11.93 16.65
CA HIS A 113 8.34 -12.39 15.42
C HIS A 113 8.48 -11.27 14.39
N ILE A 114 7.44 -10.46 14.19
CA ILE A 114 7.50 -9.29 13.28
C ILE A 114 8.50 -8.25 13.78
N ALA A 115 8.56 -8.01 15.09
CA ALA A 115 9.55 -7.12 15.70
C ALA A 115 10.98 -7.64 15.49
N LEU A 116 11.20 -8.96 15.54
CA LEU A 116 12.49 -9.56 15.24
C LEU A 116 12.88 -9.32 13.78
N LEU A 117 11.95 -9.46 12.84
CA LEU A 117 12.19 -9.09 11.44
C LEU A 117 12.53 -7.59 11.30
N GLY A 118 11.78 -6.72 11.96
CA GLY A 118 12.06 -5.28 11.99
C GLY A 118 13.48 -5.00 12.47
N LYS A 119 13.90 -5.65 13.55
CA LYS A 119 15.28 -5.59 14.07
C LYS A 119 16.29 -6.08 13.04
N CYS A 120 16.09 -7.23 12.42
CA CYS A 120 16.98 -7.76 11.37
C CYS A 120 17.12 -6.82 10.17
N LEU A 121 16.05 -6.11 9.79
CA LEU A 121 16.05 -5.25 8.61
C LEU A 121 16.61 -3.85 8.85
N THR A 122 16.70 -3.42 10.11
CA THR A 122 17.08 -2.04 10.44
C THR A 122 18.28 -1.94 11.41
N SER A 123 18.81 -3.06 11.90
CA SER A 123 20.05 -3.09 12.70
C SER A 123 21.30 -2.99 11.81
N PRO A 124 22.46 -2.61 12.39
CA PRO A 124 23.75 -2.71 11.72
C PRO A 124 24.01 -4.15 11.23
N GLU A 125 24.69 -4.27 10.09
CA GLU A 125 24.89 -5.53 9.37
C GLU A 125 25.43 -6.67 10.26
N ASN A 126 26.38 -6.38 11.15
CA ASN A 126 26.95 -7.39 12.05
C ASN A 126 25.89 -8.01 12.99
N VAL A 127 24.96 -7.20 13.51
CA VAL A 127 23.86 -7.66 14.38
C VAL A 127 22.80 -8.36 13.53
N SER A 128 22.40 -7.75 12.42
CA SER A 128 21.38 -8.29 11.52
C SER A 128 21.78 -9.64 10.93
N HIS A 129 23.02 -9.77 10.47
CA HIS A 129 23.55 -10.99 9.88
C HIS A 129 23.65 -12.12 10.91
N ALA A 130 24.06 -11.80 12.15
CA ALA A 130 24.15 -12.78 13.23
C ALA A 130 22.80 -13.46 13.52
N ILE A 131 21.69 -12.73 13.39
CA ILE A 131 20.34 -13.26 13.59
C ILE A 131 19.81 -13.89 12.30
N THR A 132 19.86 -13.15 11.19
CA THR A 132 19.26 -13.53 9.90
C THR A 132 19.82 -14.85 9.36
N ARG A 133 21.12 -15.11 9.52
CA ARG A 133 21.76 -16.36 9.06
C ARG A 133 21.17 -17.63 9.68
N HIS A 134 20.51 -17.52 10.83
CA HIS A 134 19.85 -18.65 11.49
C HIS A 134 18.38 -18.78 11.04
N LEU A 135 17.77 -17.68 10.64
CA LEU A 135 16.36 -17.59 10.26
C LEU A 135 16.12 -17.94 8.79
N ALA A 136 16.94 -17.42 7.88
CA ALA A 136 16.69 -17.49 6.44
C ALA A 136 17.97 -17.71 5.63
N ASP A 137 17.78 -18.24 4.42
CA ASP A 137 18.84 -18.54 3.46
C ASP A 137 18.95 -17.41 2.41
N TYR A 138 17.84 -16.74 2.11
CA TYR A 138 17.77 -15.57 1.24
C TYR A 138 17.03 -14.41 1.91
N VAL A 139 17.40 -13.17 1.55
CA VAL A 139 16.71 -11.95 1.98
C VAL A 139 16.21 -11.21 0.75
N LEU A 140 14.91 -10.92 0.71
CA LEU A 140 14.27 -10.13 -0.34
C LEU A 140 13.97 -8.73 0.19
N ILE A 141 14.52 -7.71 -0.48
CA ILE A 141 14.26 -6.29 -0.21
C ILE A 141 13.75 -5.65 -1.50
N TRP A 142 12.63 -4.96 -1.41
CA TRP A 142 12.05 -4.26 -2.53
C TRP A 142 12.44 -2.78 -2.54
N THR A 143 13.07 -2.31 -3.63
CA THR A 143 13.33 -0.89 -3.83
C THR A 143 12.89 -0.40 -5.20
N THR A 144 12.16 0.71 -5.22
CA THR A 144 11.70 1.38 -6.45
C THR A 144 12.49 2.65 -6.75
N ARG A 145 13.65 2.82 -6.10
CA ARG A 145 14.50 4.01 -6.25
C ARG A 145 14.75 4.40 -7.71
N TYR A 146 14.95 3.41 -8.59
CA TYR A 146 15.23 3.64 -10.00
C TYR A 146 13.98 3.68 -10.89
N ALA A 147 12.83 3.23 -10.36
CA ALA A 147 11.54 3.27 -11.06
C ALA A 147 10.75 4.58 -10.79
N GLY A 148 11.27 5.47 -9.94
CA GLY A 148 10.63 6.76 -9.64
C GLY A 148 9.36 6.65 -8.80
N MET A 149 9.18 5.52 -8.09
CA MET A 149 8.06 5.31 -7.19
C MET A 149 8.52 5.48 -5.73
N TYR A 150 7.65 6.01 -4.89
CA TYR A 150 7.97 6.36 -3.50
C TYR A 150 7.58 5.29 -2.47
N SER A 151 6.94 4.19 -2.90
CA SER A 151 6.36 3.18 -2.02
C SER A 151 7.18 1.89 -2.02
N ASP A 152 8.37 1.94 -1.44
CA ASP A 152 9.26 0.78 -1.31
C ASP A 152 9.66 0.49 0.14
N ASP A 153 10.50 -0.53 0.36
CA ASP A 153 10.90 -0.92 1.71
C ASP A 153 11.76 0.13 2.41
N LEU A 154 12.47 0.97 1.65
CA LEU A 154 13.20 2.09 2.22
C LEU A 154 12.23 3.13 2.80
N ALA A 155 11.15 3.46 2.09
CA ALA A 155 10.10 4.34 2.62
C ALA A 155 9.40 3.75 3.85
N LYS A 156 9.29 2.41 3.94
CA LYS A 156 8.73 1.70 5.10
C LYS A 156 9.72 1.50 6.25
N SER A 157 11.02 1.70 6.03
CA SER A 157 12.06 1.42 7.03
C SER A 157 11.86 2.12 8.39
N PRO A 158 11.34 3.36 8.50
CA PRO A 158 11.06 3.96 9.82
C PRO A 158 9.93 3.23 10.57
N HIS A 159 8.98 2.64 9.85
CA HIS A 159 7.92 1.83 10.43
C HIS A 159 8.46 0.49 10.91
N MET A 160 9.32 -0.17 10.11
CA MET A 160 10.03 -1.41 10.52
C MET A 160 10.84 -1.19 11.80
N ALA A 161 11.57 -0.08 11.86
CA ALA A 161 12.30 0.36 13.05
C ALA A 161 11.37 0.51 14.25
N ARG A 162 10.27 1.28 14.14
CA ARG A 162 9.32 1.46 15.26
C ARG A 162 8.75 0.14 15.80
N ILE A 163 8.41 -0.80 14.92
CA ILE A 163 7.93 -2.13 15.34
C ILE A 163 9.04 -2.91 16.03
N GLY A 164 10.25 -2.93 15.47
CA GLY A 164 11.40 -3.57 16.10
C GLY A 164 11.69 -3.01 17.50
N ALA A 165 11.69 -1.68 17.66
CA ALA A 165 11.90 -1.01 18.95
C ALA A 165 10.80 -1.28 19.98
N SER A 166 9.59 -1.61 19.55
CA SER A 166 8.49 -1.90 20.49
C SER A 166 8.78 -3.10 21.40
N VAL A 167 9.60 -4.04 20.92
CA VAL A 167 10.04 -5.23 21.66
C VAL A 167 11.54 -5.12 22.03
N TYR A 168 12.37 -4.60 21.13
CA TYR A 168 13.82 -4.46 21.29
C TYR A 168 14.24 -2.99 21.39
N GLY A 169 13.74 -2.30 22.41
CA GLY A 169 13.95 -0.86 22.61
C GLY A 169 15.40 -0.47 22.93
N ASP A 170 16.24 -1.44 23.25
CA ASP A 170 17.67 -1.27 23.54
C ASP A 170 18.52 -0.91 22.31
N TRP A 171 18.05 -1.28 21.12
CA TRP A 171 18.86 -1.17 19.90
C TRP A 171 18.61 0.10 19.06
N ILE A 172 17.43 0.72 19.15
CA ILE A 172 17.13 1.95 18.36
C ILE A 172 17.58 3.19 19.13
N GLY A 173 18.79 3.67 18.82
CA GLY A 173 19.16 5.08 19.01
C GLY A 173 19.27 5.60 20.45
N CYS A 174 19.16 4.78 21.50
CA CYS A 174 19.37 5.23 22.88
C CYS A 174 20.83 5.09 23.36
N ALA A 175 21.75 4.66 22.50
CA ALA A 175 23.20 4.69 22.75
C ALA A 175 23.92 5.88 22.07
N ALA A 176 23.18 6.96 21.77
CA ALA A 176 23.72 8.20 21.20
C ALA A 176 23.15 9.46 21.91
N ALA A 177 23.10 9.43 23.24
CA ALA A 177 22.96 10.60 24.11
C ALA A 177 23.85 10.43 25.35
#